data_AF-A0A6B3H3N3-F1
#
_entry.id   AF-A0A6B3H3N3-F1
#
_cell.length_a   1.000
_cell.length_b   1.000
_cell.length_c   1.000
_cell.angle_alpha   90.00
_cell.angle_beta   90.00
_cell.angle_gamma   90.00
#
_symmetry.space_group_name_H-M   'P 1'
#
loop_
_entity.id
_entity.type
_entity.pdbx_description
1 polymer ?
#
loop_
_entity_poly.entity_id
_entity_poly.type
_entity_poly.pdbx_seq_one_letter_code
_entity_poly.pdbx_strand_id
1 'polypeptide(L)'
;LWGDPDPLWAVGDWRPDEIRVIGVATPEVAPTARLAVLGCCGATDEQLRVGLLSARGGAMRHLTAWPGSYTAVVQIGRRITVAGDLAGARPVFHTPWAGGTAYATAALPLA
;
A
#
# COMPACT_ATOMS: atom_id res chain seq x y z
N LEU A 1 -1.91 -8.97 -4.63
CA LEU A 1 -1.54 -8.58 -3.25
C LEU A 1 -2.73 -8.65 -2.32
N TRP A 2 -3.83 -7.97 -2.64
CA TRP A 2 -5.12 -8.18 -1.95
C TRP A 2 -6.08 -8.93 -2.86
N GLY A 3 -6.94 -9.75 -2.28
CA GLY A 3 -8.12 -10.30 -2.94
C GLY A 3 -9.37 -9.46 -2.65
N ASP A 4 -10.53 -10.04 -2.93
CA ASP A 4 -11.85 -9.41 -2.80
C ASP A 4 -12.09 -8.70 -1.44
N PRO A 5 -13.00 -7.71 -1.41
CA PRO A 5 -13.77 -7.17 -2.55
C PRO A 5 -13.01 -6.13 -3.38
N ASP A 6 -11.91 -5.57 -2.88
CA ASP A 6 -11.13 -4.53 -3.55
C ASP A 6 -9.68 -5.04 -3.77
N PRO A 7 -9.47 -5.89 -4.79
CA PRO A 7 -8.17 -6.48 -5.08
C PRO A 7 -7.09 -5.44 -5.43
N LEU A 8 -5.85 -5.76 -5.09
CA LEU A 8 -4.67 -4.96 -5.43
C LEU A 8 -3.66 -5.82 -6.15
N TRP A 9 -3.24 -5.39 -7.34
CA TRP A 9 -2.18 -6.02 -8.12
C TRP A 9 -0.94 -5.14 -8.12
N ALA A 10 0.22 -5.77 -7.94
CA ALA A 10 1.51 -5.15 -8.19
C ALA A 10 2.04 -5.70 -9.51
N VAL A 11 2.36 -4.81 -10.43
CA VAL A 11 2.86 -5.14 -11.77
C VAL A 11 4.36 -4.80 -11.83
N GLY A 12 5.14 -5.69 -12.46
CA GLY A 12 6.59 -5.57 -12.61
C GLY A 12 7.38 -6.60 -11.78
N ASP A 13 8.70 -6.50 -11.86
CA ASP A 13 9.63 -7.41 -11.18
C ASP A 13 9.93 -6.90 -9.78
N TRP A 14 9.18 -7.42 -8.81
CA TRP A 14 9.35 -7.10 -7.39
C TRP A 14 10.14 -8.20 -6.71
N ARG A 15 11.14 -7.82 -5.92
CA ARG A 15 11.80 -8.80 -5.04
C ARG A 15 10.89 -9.14 -3.86
N PRO A 16 10.99 -10.36 -3.29
CA PRO A 16 10.16 -10.76 -2.17
C PRO A 16 10.25 -9.83 -0.95
N ASP A 17 11.40 -9.22 -0.71
CA ASP A 17 11.66 -8.28 0.39
C ASP A 17 11.18 -6.85 0.10
N GLU A 18 10.85 -6.53 -1.15
CA GLU A 18 10.31 -5.24 -1.56
C GLU A 18 8.79 -5.16 -1.43
N ILE A 19 8.09 -6.24 -1.09
CA ILE A 19 6.64 -6.22 -0.86
C ILE A 19 6.31 -6.67 0.54
N ARG A 20 5.67 -5.80 1.31
CA ARG A 20 5.14 -6.14 2.63
C ARG A 20 3.67 -5.79 2.72
N VAL A 21 2.86 -6.74 3.19
CA VAL A 21 1.41 -6.57 3.35
C VAL A 21 1.02 -6.78 4.81
N ILE A 22 0.34 -5.80 5.38
CA ILE A 22 -0.18 -5.81 6.76
C ILE A 22 -1.68 -5.58 6.72
N GLY A 23 -2.42 -6.34 7.52
CA GLY A 23 -3.86 -6.15 7.74
C GLY A 23 -4.18 -6.08 9.22
N VAL A 24 -5.23 -5.34 9.57
CA VAL A 24 -5.82 -5.37 10.91
C VAL A 24 -7.24 -5.90 10.80
N ALA A 25 -7.50 -7.02 11.46
CA ALA A 25 -8.83 -7.62 11.53
C ALA A 25 -9.76 -6.74 12.38
N THR A 26 -11.03 -6.67 11.98
CA THR A 26 -12.13 -6.13 12.78
C THR A 26 -13.19 -7.23 12.97
N PRO A 27 -14.17 -7.07 13.88
CA PRO A 27 -15.13 -8.12 14.21
C PRO A 27 -16.00 -8.63 13.05
N GLU A 28 -16.03 -7.92 11.93
CA GLU A 28 -16.73 -8.33 10.70
C GLU A 28 -15.73 -8.86 9.66
N VAL A 29 -16.21 -9.82 8.84
CA VAL A 29 -15.44 -10.61 7.86
C VAL A 29 -14.52 -9.73 7.00
N ALA A 30 -13.22 -10.07 6.98
CA ALA A 30 -12.10 -9.42 6.29
C ALA A 30 -11.53 -8.12 6.94
N PRO A 31 -10.22 -7.83 6.79
CA PRO A 31 -9.62 -6.64 7.37
C PRO A 31 -10.19 -5.37 6.73
N THR A 32 -10.77 -4.50 7.58
CA THR A 32 -11.27 -3.17 7.20
C THR A 32 -10.16 -2.19 6.85
N ALA A 33 -8.94 -2.46 7.33
CA ALA A 33 -7.75 -1.68 7.03
C ALA A 33 -6.61 -2.61 6.57
N ARG A 34 -6.05 -2.33 5.39
CA ARG A 34 -4.95 -3.08 4.78
C ARG A 34 -3.89 -2.10 4.29
N LEU A 35 -2.62 -2.48 4.40
CA LEU A 35 -1.47 -1.70 3.95
C LEU A 35 -0.58 -2.62 3.11
N ALA A 36 -0.22 -2.18 1.92
CA ALA A 36 0.82 -2.77 1.10
C ALA A 36 1.94 -1.73 0.94
N VAL A 37 3.16 -2.10 1.30
CA VAL A 37 4.35 -1.29 1.14
C VAL A 37 5.17 -1.92 0.03
N LEU A 38 5.44 -1.16 -1.03
CA LEU A 38 6.15 -1.60 -2.21
C LEU A 38 7.46 -0.80 -2.37
N GLY A 39 8.60 -1.48 -2.32
CA GLY A 39 9.95 -0.91 -2.30
C GLY A 39 10.66 -1.06 -0.96
N CYS A 40 11.83 -0.44 -0.84
CA CYS A 40 12.68 -0.51 0.33
C CYS A 40 12.17 0.45 1.42
N CYS A 41 11.45 -0.07 2.40
CA CYS A 41 10.99 0.68 3.57
C CYS A 41 11.71 0.21 4.83
N GLY A 42 12.25 1.14 5.63
CA GLY A 42 12.97 0.85 6.86
C GLY A 42 12.09 0.65 8.10
N ALA A 43 10.76 0.73 7.97
CA ALA A 43 9.84 0.45 9.06
C ALA A 43 9.84 -1.05 9.41
N THR A 44 9.75 -1.39 10.69
CA THR A 44 9.42 -2.75 11.13
C THR A 44 7.94 -3.05 10.93
N ASP A 45 7.55 -4.32 10.94
CA ASP A 45 6.14 -4.71 10.80
C ASP A 45 5.25 -4.14 11.91
N GLU A 46 5.80 -3.93 13.11
CA GLU A 46 5.09 -3.26 14.20
C GLU A 46 4.88 -1.77 13.90
N GLN A 47 5.90 -1.09 13.38
CA GLN A 47 5.76 0.31 12.94
C GLN A 47 4.76 0.44 11.78
N LEU A 48 4.71 -0.53 10.86
CA LEU A 48 3.71 -0.59 9.81
C LEU A 48 2.28 -0.75 10.37
N ARG A 49 2.09 -1.63 11.37
CA ARG A 49 0.79 -1.79 12.05
C ARG A 49 0.36 -0.50 12.74
N VAL A 50 1.25 0.12 13.51
CA VAL A 50 0.97 1.41 14.16
C VAL A 50 0.61 2.47 13.13
N GLY A 51 1.38 2.57 12.04
CA GLY A 51 1.09 3.49 10.93
C GLY A 51 -0.28 3.25 10.31
N LEU A 52 -0.66 2.00 10.06
CA LEU A 52 -1.98 1.64 9.53
C LEU A 52 -3.11 2.02 10.48
N LEU A 53 -2.94 1.81 11.79
CA LEU A 53 -3.93 2.21 12.79
C LEU A 53 -4.07 3.74 12.88
N SER A 54 -2.97 4.48 12.89
CA SER A 54 -2.99 5.95 12.86
C SER A 54 -3.62 6.47 11.57
N ALA A 55 -3.30 5.86 10.44
CA ALA A 55 -3.87 6.15 9.13
C ALA A 55 -5.40 5.95 9.13
N ARG A 56 -5.90 4.86 9.72
CA ARG A 56 -7.34 4.64 9.90
C ARG A 56 -8.04 5.76 10.67
N GLY A 57 -7.34 6.40 11.61
CA GLY A 57 -7.79 7.59 12.33
C GLY A 57 -7.61 8.92 11.58
N GLY A 58 -7.23 8.90 10.31
CA GLY A 58 -7.05 10.09 9.46
C GLY A 58 -5.61 10.59 9.35
N ALA A 59 -4.65 9.97 10.04
CA ALA A 59 -3.26 10.45 10.09
C ALA A 59 -2.39 9.87 8.95
N MET A 60 -2.78 10.09 7.68
CA MET A 60 -2.10 9.52 6.48
C MET A 60 -0.59 9.80 6.42
N ARG A 61 -0.16 10.98 6.88
CA ARG A 61 1.26 11.40 6.90
C ARG A 61 2.21 10.42 7.60
N HIS A 62 1.71 9.57 8.49
CA HIS A 62 2.54 8.56 9.16
C HIS A 62 3.00 7.46 8.20
N LEU A 63 2.25 7.22 7.10
CA LEU A 63 2.59 6.21 6.10
C LEU A 63 3.72 6.64 5.16
N THR A 64 4.14 7.91 5.19
CA THR A 64 5.21 8.44 4.32
C THR A 64 6.44 8.86 5.14
N ALA A 65 6.41 8.69 6.45
CA ALA A 65 7.43 9.20 7.37
C ALA A 65 8.58 8.22 7.64
N TRP A 66 8.50 6.99 7.15
CA TRP A 66 9.55 5.99 7.33
C TRP A 66 10.73 6.24 6.39
N PRO A 67 11.96 5.91 6.79
CA PRO A 67 13.10 6.01 5.90
C PRO A 67 12.99 5.00 4.76
N GLY A 68 13.43 5.39 3.58
CA GLY A 68 13.51 4.52 2.41
C GLY A 68 12.82 5.09 1.17
N SER A 69 12.79 4.30 0.12
CA SER A 69 12.09 4.62 -1.14
C SER A 69 11.07 3.54 -1.40
N TYR A 70 9.81 3.88 -1.14
CA TYR A 70 8.68 2.97 -1.18
C TYR A 70 7.41 3.71 -1.55
N THR A 71 6.39 2.94 -1.90
CA THR A 71 5.01 3.41 -2.03
C THR A 71 4.15 2.67 -1.01
N ALA A 72 3.32 3.41 -0.29
CA ALA A 72 2.31 2.87 0.60
C ALA A 72 0.95 2.91 -0.10
N VAL A 73 0.38 1.74 -0.38
CA VAL A 73 -1.01 1.58 -0.81
C VAL A 73 -1.81 1.17 0.42
N VAL A 74 -2.73 2.03 0.86
CA VAL A 74 -3.58 1.79 2.03
C VAL A 74 -5.03 1.70 1.61
N GLN A 75 -5.72 0.68 2.10
CA GLN A 75 -7.17 0.56 2.02
C GLN A 75 -7.77 0.80 3.40
N ILE A 76 -8.73 1.70 3.51
CA ILE A 76 -9.57 1.91 4.70
C ILE A 76 -11.03 1.87 4.26
N GLY A 77 -11.76 0.86 4.72
CA GLY A 77 -13.08 0.53 4.17
C GLY A 77 -12.97 0.28 2.66
N ARG A 78 -13.71 1.04 1.85
CA ARG A 78 -13.67 0.95 0.37
C ARG A 78 -12.72 1.94 -0.29
N ARG A 79 -12.09 2.84 0.48
CA ARG A 79 -11.20 3.86 -0.08
C ARG A 79 -9.78 3.31 -0.15
N ILE A 80 -9.19 3.39 -1.33
CA ILE A 80 -7.76 3.11 -1.56
C ILE A 80 -7.04 4.44 -1.76
N THR A 81 -5.91 4.61 -1.07
CA THR A 81 -4.99 5.73 -1.24
C THR A 81 -3.61 5.18 -1.58
N VAL A 82 -2.98 5.76 -2.60
CA VAL A 82 -1.59 5.47 -2.98
C VAL A 82 -0.74 6.67 -2.59
N ALA A 83 0.25 6.47 -1.72
CA ALA A 83 1.15 7.52 -1.26
C ALA A 83 2.60 7.14 -1.58
N GLY A 84 3.33 8.02 -2.24
CA GLY A 84 4.78 7.86 -2.45
C GLY A 84 5.57 8.15 -1.17
N ASP A 85 6.87 7.85 -1.20
CA ASP A 85 7.80 8.25 -0.15
C ASP A 85 7.90 9.78 -0.02
N LEU A 86 8.40 10.26 1.12
CA LEU A 86 8.50 11.69 1.42
C LEU A 86 9.33 12.48 0.40
N ALA A 87 10.33 11.84 -0.22
CA ALA A 87 11.22 12.48 -1.18
C ALA A 87 10.66 12.46 -2.62
N GLY A 88 9.57 11.74 -2.88
CA GLY A 88 9.10 11.47 -4.23
C GLY A 88 10.13 10.73 -5.08
N ALA A 89 10.94 9.87 -4.47
CA ALA A 89 12.12 9.27 -5.12
C ALA A 89 11.75 8.30 -6.25
N ARG A 90 10.54 7.73 -6.24
CA ARG A 90 10.05 6.82 -7.28
C ARG A 90 8.72 7.29 -7.89
N PRO A 91 8.58 7.23 -9.22
CA PRO A 91 7.30 7.41 -9.88
C PRO A 91 6.27 6.39 -9.40
N VAL A 92 5.01 6.83 -9.33
CA VAL A 92 3.86 6.04 -8.91
C VAL A 92 2.84 6.05 -10.02
N PHE A 93 2.49 4.87 -10.54
CA PHE A 93 1.41 4.71 -11.50
C PHE A 93 0.38 3.73 -10.95
N HIS A 94 -0.90 4.04 -11.15
CA HIS A 94 -1.99 3.14 -10.82
C HIS A 94 -3.16 3.34 -11.77
N THR A 95 -3.96 2.29 -11.95
CA THR A 95 -5.17 2.32 -12.80
C THR A 95 -6.23 1.37 -12.21
N PRO A 96 -7.54 1.65 -12.38
CA PRO A 96 -8.57 0.67 -12.13
C PRO A 96 -8.34 -0.59 -12.96
N TRP A 97 -8.41 -1.77 -12.34
CA TRP A 97 -8.22 -3.05 -13.01
C TRP A 97 -9.04 -4.15 -12.35
N ALA A 98 -9.77 -4.95 -13.13
CA ALA A 98 -10.51 -6.13 -12.66
C ALA A 98 -11.31 -5.95 -11.34
N GLY A 99 -11.94 -4.78 -11.15
CA GLY A 99 -12.74 -4.46 -9.95
C GLY A 99 -11.94 -3.92 -8.76
N GLY A 100 -10.64 -3.75 -8.88
CA GLY A 100 -9.77 -3.11 -7.88
C GLY A 100 -8.72 -2.19 -8.53
N THR A 101 -7.49 -2.24 -8.02
CA THR A 101 -6.41 -1.32 -8.45
C THR A 101 -5.15 -2.07 -8.87
N ALA A 102 -4.63 -1.81 -10.06
CA ALA A 102 -3.28 -2.20 -10.45
C ALA A 102 -2.29 -1.06 -10.17
N TYR A 103 -1.13 -1.40 -9.61
CA TYR A 103 -0.04 -0.48 -9.32
C TYR A 103 1.24 -0.91 -10.04
N ALA A 104 2.03 0.05 -10.49
CA ALA A 104 3.34 -0.15 -11.09
C ALA A 104 4.28 1.05 -10.85
N THR A 105 5.58 0.82 -11.02
CA THR A 105 6.63 1.86 -11.02
C THR A 105 6.93 2.42 -12.42
N ALA A 106 6.29 1.89 -13.45
CA ALA A 106 6.36 2.37 -14.83
C ALA A 106 4.95 2.46 -15.42
N ALA A 107 4.72 3.42 -16.32
CA ALA A 107 3.41 3.64 -16.93
C ALA A 107 3.05 2.56 -17.96
N LEU A 108 4.02 2.15 -18.79
CA LEU A 108 3.78 1.28 -19.94
C LEU A 108 3.06 -0.04 -19.61
N PRO A 109 3.37 -0.75 -18.51
CA PRO A 109 2.65 -1.98 -18.14
C PRO A 109 1.20 -1.78 -17.68
N LEU A 110 0.75 -0.53 -17.47
CA LEU A 110 -0.62 -0.19 -17.05
C LEU A 110 -1.45 0.45 -18.18
N ALA A 111 -0.87 0.59 -19.37
CA ALA A 111 -1.51 1.19 -20.54
C ALA A 111 -2.44 0.21 -21.28
#